data_AF-A0A7J6KUJ7-F1
#
_entry.id   AF-A0A7J6KUJ7-F1
#
_cell.length_a   1.000
_cell.length_b   1.000
_cell.length_c   1.000
_cell.angle_alpha   90.00
_cell.angle_beta   90.00
_cell.angle_gamma   90.00
#
_symmetry.space_group_name_H-M   'P 1'
#
loop_
_entity.id
_entity.type
_entity.pdbx_description
1 polymer ?
#
loop_
_entity_poly.entity_id
_entity_poly.type
_entity_poly.pdbx_seq_one_letter_code
_entity_poly.pdbx_strand_id
1 'polypeptide(L)'
;MVEQTLRRADARPQFRVSKRGKKAAATEFTVYAPAFAEAQKDLYDKDTNPKGFIPMCMAENRTVGAEIEAEFRKVLGELAADPNFPRHELCDYGDFSGMHGFKSAVAQAVSTHLAPPEVAVKALEASAETADQYILKEEKMSPQDVLCVTNGCGSAMNMISFCLGEGDGKDCFITTSPAYPVFATDCALEGNVVVKYAVKTSADDEFKIKL
;
A
#
# COMPACT_ATOMS: atom_id res chain seq x y z
N MET A 1 -53.76 1.58 -13.46
CA MET A 1 -53.36 2.14 -12.15
C MET A 1 -53.18 0.99 -11.20
N VAL A 2 -51.95 0.66 -10.84
CA VAL A 2 -51.64 -0.39 -9.83
C VAL A 2 -51.33 0.36 -8.55
N GLU A 3 -52.21 0.26 -7.55
CA GLU A 3 -51.95 0.77 -6.21
C GLU A 3 -50.83 -0.06 -5.56
N GLN A 4 -49.61 0.50 -5.50
CA GLN A 4 -48.59 -0.01 -4.61
C GLN A 4 -48.95 0.36 -3.19
N THR A 5 -49.45 -0.62 -2.44
CA THR A 5 -49.67 -0.51 -1.01
C THR A 5 -48.31 -0.40 -0.31
N LEU A 6 -47.91 0.82 0.06
CA LEU A 6 -46.75 1.06 0.93
C LEU A 6 -47.03 0.41 2.29
N ARG A 7 -46.49 -0.79 2.51
CA ARG A 7 -46.45 -1.40 3.85
C ARG A 7 -45.62 -0.48 4.75
N ARG A 8 -46.21 -0.02 5.85
CA ARG A 8 -45.50 0.69 6.92
C ARG A 8 -44.29 -0.15 7.37
N ALA A 9 -43.10 0.42 7.19
CA ALA A 9 -41.83 -0.15 7.63
C ALA A 9 -41.62 0.11 9.14
N ASP A 10 -42.46 -0.47 9.99
CA ASP A 10 -42.31 -0.41 11.45
C ASP A 10 -41.39 -1.53 11.97
N ALA A 11 -40.16 -1.57 11.44
CA ALA A 11 -39.02 -2.23 12.06
C ALA A 11 -37.75 -1.71 11.38
N ARG A 12 -36.91 -0.96 12.11
CA ARG A 12 -35.54 -0.73 11.62
C ARG A 12 -34.92 -2.12 11.42
N PRO A 13 -34.43 -2.46 10.22
CA PRO A 13 -33.81 -3.77 10.03
C PRO A 13 -32.68 -3.89 11.05
N GLN A 14 -32.66 -4.98 11.83
CA GLN A 14 -31.50 -5.29 12.66
C GLN A 14 -30.29 -5.32 11.74
N PHE A 15 -29.37 -4.37 11.90
CA PHE A 15 -28.14 -4.32 11.13
C PHE A 15 -27.36 -5.61 11.36
N ARG A 16 -27.42 -6.53 10.40
CA ARG A 16 -26.74 -7.82 10.49
C ARG A 16 -25.35 -7.66 9.89
N VAL A 17 -24.35 -7.49 10.76
CA VAL A 17 -22.93 -7.46 10.34
C VAL A 17 -22.58 -8.80 9.67
N SER A 18 -21.93 -8.73 8.51
CA SER A 18 -21.48 -9.91 7.76
C SER A 18 -20.48 -10.73 8.58
N LYS A 19 -20.30 -12.02 8.24
CA LYS A 19 -19.25 -12.85 8.89
C LYS A 19 -17.87 -12.21 8.77
N ARG A 20 -17.57 -11.59 7.62
CA ARG A 20 -16.33 -10.85 7.37
C ARG A 20 -16.21 -9.62 8.27
N GLY A 21 -17.27 -8.82 8.38
CA GLY A 21 -17.27 -7.65 9.27
C GLY A 21 -17.09 -8.02 10.75
N LYS A 22 -17.66 -9.16 11.18
CA LYS A 22 -17.44 -9.69 12.54
C LYS A 22 -15.99 -10.15 12.76
N LYS A 23 -15.40 -10.84 11.76
CA LYS A 23 -13.98 -11.26 11.80
C LYS A 23 -13.06 -10.04 11.88
N ALA A 24 -13.30 -9.03 11.03
CA ALA A 24 -12.53 -7.79 11.02
C ALA A 24 -12.60 -7.05 12.37
N ALA A 25 -13.79 -6.90 12.94
CA ALA A 25 -13.95 -6.26 14.24
C ALA A 25 -13.24 -7.00 15.40
N ALA A 26 -13.01 -8.30 15.26
CA ALA A 26 -12.32 -9.13 16.25
C ALA A 26 -10.82 -9.32 15.97
N THR A 27 -10.32 -8.86 14.82
CA THR A 27 -8.92 -9.04 14.42
C THR A 27 -8.12 -7.82 14.86
N GLU A 28 -7.14 -8.01 15.74
CA GLU A 28 -6.19 -6.96 16.10
C GLU A 28 -5.28 -6.64 14.91
N PHE A 29 -5.03 -5.35 14.66
CA PHE A 29 -4.27 -4.90 13.50
C PHE A 29 -2.80 -5.33 13.57
N THR A 30 -2.15 -5.13 14.71
CA THR A 30 -0.81 -5.65 15.02
C THR A 30 -0.69 -5.97 16.51
N VAL A 31 0.21 -6.88 16.86
CA VAL A 31 0.47 -7.30 18.25
C VAL A 31 0.94 -6.16 19.16
N TYR A 32 1.50 -5.09 18.60
CA TYR A 32 1.98 -3.93 19.36
C TYR A 32 0.99 -2.76 19.37
N ALA A 33 -0.12 -2.85 18.62
CA ALA A 33 -1.09 -1.75 18.53
C ALA A 33 -1.66 -1.32 19.89
N PRO A 34 -2.01 -2.22 20.83
CA PRO A 34 -2.50 -1.81 22.15
C PRO A 34 -1.44 -1.04 22.96
N ALA A 35 -0.20 -1.53 22.97
CA ALA A 35 0.90 -0.87 23.67
C ALA A 35 1.22 0.50 23.05
N PHE A 36 1.17 0.59 21.73
CA PHE A 36 1.32 1.86 21.01
C PHE A 36 0.20 2.85 21.34
N ALA A 37 -1.07 2.40 21.33
CA ALA A 37 -2.21 3.25 21.66
C ALA A 37 -2.18 3.76 23.12
N GLU A 38 -1.64 2.97 24.05
CA GLU A 38 -1.43 3.42 25.43
C GLU A 38 -0.31 4.46 25.49
N ALA A 39 0.82 4.21 24.84
CA ALA A 39 1.95 5.15 24.79
C ALA A 39 1.57 6.49 24.14
N GLN A 40 0.63 6.50 23.19
CA GLN A 40 0.11 7.73 22.56
C GLN A 40 -0.58 8.69 23.54
N LYS A 41 -1.04 8.21 24.70
CA LYS A 41 -1.69 9.06 25.70
C LYS A 41 -0.70 9.89 26.52
N ASP A 42 0.58 9.53 26.50
CA ASP A 42 1.64 10.13 27.31
C ASP A 42 2.90 10.30 26.45
N LEU A 43 2.75 10.97 25.31
CA LEU A 43 3.86 11.16 24.36
C LEU A 43 4.91 12.12 24.92
N TYR A 44 6.17 11.77 24.66
CA TYR A 44 7.30 12.65 24.93
C TYR A 44 7.15 13.98 24.18
N ASP A 45 7.33 15.07 24.92
CA ASP A 45 7.53 16.39 24.37
C ASP A 45 8.63 17.08 25.17
N LYS A 46 9.60 17.69 24.48
CA LYS A 46 10.80 18.22 25.13
C LYS A 46 10.46 19.28 26.19
N ASP A 47 9.44 20.09 25.95
CA ASP A 47 9.15 21.27 26.75
C ASP A 47 7.99 21.03 27.73
N THR A 48 7.00 20.22 27.33
CA THR A 48 5.76 20.00 28.08
C THR A 48 5.66 18.63 28.73
N ASN A 49 6.34 17.60 28.20
CA ASN A 49 6.33 16.25 28.76
C ASN A 49 7.66 15.49 28.55
N PRO A 50 8.76 15.94 29.17
CA PRO A 50 10.09 15.38 28.91
C PRO A 50 10.27 13.95 29.44
N LYS A 51 9.27 13.40 30.16
CA LYS A 51 9.27 12.03 30.69
C LYS A 51 8.31 11.10 29.95
N GLY A 52 7.59 11.61 28.94
CA GLY A 52 6.66 10.80 28.15
C GLY A 52 7.37 9.76 27.28
N PHE A 53 6.58 8.94 26.60
CA PHE A 53 7.04 7.88 25.72
C PHE A 53 7.48 8.41 24.36
N ILE A 54 8.64 7.95 23.89
CA ILE A 54 9.13 8.18 22.52
C ILE A 54 8.72 6.98 21.65
N PRO A 55 7.85 7.14 20.64
CA PRO A 55 7.45 6.03 19.79
C PRO A 55 8.59 5.63 18.86
N MET A 56 9.24 4.50 19.14
CA MET A 56 10.30 3.91 18.31
C MET A 56 9.84 2.70 17.50
N CYS A 57 8.55 2.35 17.56
CA CYS A 57 7.97 1.16 16.90
C CYS A 57 7.31 1.47 15.55
N MET A 58 7.44 2.70 15.03
CA MET A 58 6.87 3.12 13.75
C MET A 58 7.98 3.26 12.72
N ALA A 59 7.88 2.51 11.62
CA ALA A 59 8.81 2.60 10.49
C ALA A 59 8.45 3.79 9.59
N GLU A 60 8.59 5.01 10.10
CA GLU A 60 8.36 6.24 9.35
C GLU A 60 9.68 6.94 9.04
N ASN A 61 9.92 7.23 7.76
CA ASN A 61 11.06 8.04 7.36
C ASN A 61 10.67 9.52 7.34
N ARG A 62 11.23 10.29 8.29
CA ARG A 62 11.02 11.76 8.38
C ARG A 62 12.27 12.56 8.03
N THR A 63 13.39 11.93 7.65
CA THR A 63 14.69 12.61 7.51
C THR A 63 14.70 13.66 6.40
N VAL A 64 13.96 13.41 5.31
CA VAL A 64 13.84 14.30 4.14
C VAL A 64 12.47 14.96 4.04
N GLY A 65 11.64 14.88 5.09
CA GLY A 65 10.24 15.32 5.04
C GLY A 65 10.09 16.80 4.69
N ALA A 66 10.92 17.66 5.29
CA ALA A 66 10.88 19.11 5.04
C ALA A 66 11.27 19.47 3.59
N GLU A 67 12.26 18.77 3.03
CA GLU A 67 12.74 19.01 1.66
C GLU A 67 11.68 18.58 0.63
N ILE A 68 11.07 17.40 0.84
CA ILE A 68 9.96 16.91 0.02
C ILE A 68 8.79 17.89 0.11
N GLU A 69 8.40 18.32 1.31
CA GLU A 69 7.30 19.26 1.50
C GLU A 69 7.55 20.59 0.77
N ALA A 70 8.76 21.14 0.86
CA ALA A 70 9.12 22.38 0.19
C ALA A 70 9.00 22.26 -1.33
N GLU A 71 9.51 21.17 -1.92
CA GLU A 71 9.42 20.95 -3.37
C GLU A 71 7.97 20.72 -3.82
N PHE A 72 7.19 19.95 -3.06
CA PHE A 72 5.76 19.75 -3.33
C PHE A 72 5.00 21.07 -3.33
N ARG A 73 5.23 21.94 -2.33
CA ARG A 73 4.56 23.24 -2.25
C ARG A 73 4.91 24.13 -3.44
N LYS A 74 6.18 24.12 -3.86
CA LYS A 74 6.64 24.86 -5.04
C LYS A 74 5.94 24.37 -6.31
N VAL A 75 5.99 23.06 -6.59
CA VAL A 75 5.35 22.46 -7.78
C VAL A 75 3.84 22.71 -7.78
N LEU A 76 3.16 22.54 -6.63
CA LEU A 76 1.72 22.82 -6.53
C LEU A 76 1.41 24.30 -6.78
N GLY A 77 2.27 25.22 -6.33
CA GLY A 77 2.13 26.65 -6.62
C GLY A 77 2.24 26.94 -8.12
N GLU A 78 3.21 26.34 -8.81
CA GLU A 78 3.40 26.46 -10.25
C GLU A 78 2.19 25.90 -11.04
N LEU A 79 1.71 24.70 -10.69
CA LEU A 79 0.53 24.10 -11.31
C LEU A 79 -0.75 24.90 -11.02
N ALA A 80 -0.90 25.45 -9.82
CA ALA A 80 -2.03 26.28 -9.46
C ALA A 80 -2.06 27.60 -10.26
N ALA A 81 -0.90 28.14 -10.63
CA ALA A 81 -0.78 29.35 -11.43
C ALA A 81 -0.95 29.09 -12.95
N ASP A 82 -0.76 27.85 -13.42
CA ASP A 82 -0.91 27.51 -14.82
C ASP A 82 -2.41 27.52 -15.24
N PRO A 83 -2.82 28.40 -16.18
CA PRO A 83 -4.18 28.43 -16.68
C PRO A 83 -4.55 27.18 -17.49
N ASN A 84 -3.57 26.46 -18.04
CA ASN A 84 -3.79 25.25 -18.84
C ASN A 84 -3.80 23.98 -17.98
N PHE A 85 -3.55 24.08 -16.68
CA PHE A 85 -3.58 22.91 -15.80
C PHE A 85 -5.00 22.29 -15.79
N PRO A 86 -5.15 20.98 -16.10
CA PRO A 86 -6.43 20.34 -16.39
C PRO A 86 -7.20 19.99 -15.10
N ARG A 87 -7.67 21.01 -14.39
CA ARG A 87 -8.30 20.88 -13.06
C ARG A 87 -9.57 20.05 -13.09
N HIS A 88 -10.41 20.24 -14.10
CA HIS A 88 -11.70 19.56 -14.21
C HIS A 88 -11.51 18.10 -14.60
N GLU A 89 -10.64 17.85 -15.57
CA GLU A 89 -10.32 16.53 -16.10
C GLU A 89 -9.69 15.64 -15.02
N LEU A 90 -8.91 16.21 -14.09
CA LEU A 90 -8.37 15.48 -12.94
C LEU A 90 -9.45 15.10 -11.92
N CYS A 91 -10.42 15.98 -11.68
CA CYS A 91 -11.55 15.69 -10.78
C CYS A 91 -12.51 14.65 -11.37
N ASP A 92 -12.64 14.64 -12.70
CA ASP A 92 -13.48 13.71 -13.45
C ASP A 92 -12.74 12.43 -13.85
N TYR A 93 -11.47 12.27 -13.45
CA TYR A 93 -10.67 11.10 -13.76
C TYR A 93 -11.22 9.87 -13.03
N GLY A 94 -11.84 8.96 -13.80
CA GLY A 94 -12.42 7.71 -13.29
C GLY A 94 -11.78 6.44 -13.84
N ASP A 95 -10.66 6.55 -14.58
CA ASP A 95 -9.99 5.38 -15.13
C ASP A 95 -9.17 4.65 -14.05
N PHE A 96 -9.46 3.36 -13.89
CA PHE A 96 -8.83 2.50 -12.88
C PHE A 96 -7.43 2.02 -13.31
N SER A 97 -7.04 2.22 -14.57
CA SER A 97 -5.72 1.83 -15.07
C SER A 97 -4.58 2.70 -14.52
N GLY A 98 -4.92 3.89 -14.00
CA GLY A 98 -3.99 4.90 -13.49
C GLY A 98 -3.48 5.85 -14.57
N MET A 99 -3.14 7.07 -14.19
CA MET A 99 -2.71 8.09 -15.15
C MET A 99 -1.41 7.68 -15.85
N HIS A 100 -1.39 7.75 -17.19
CA HIS A 100 -0.26 7.29 -17.99
C HIS A 100 1.07 7.94 -17.56
N GLY A 101 1.09 9.28 -17.47
CA GLY A 101 2.27 10.04 -17.06
C GLY A 101 2.75 9.71 -15.64
N PHE A 102 1.82 9.42 -14.72
CA PHE A 102 2.17 8.99 -13.38
C PHE A 102 2.85 7.62 -13.38
N LYS A 103 2.30 6.64 -14.12
CA LYS A 103 2.90 5.30 -14.25
C LYS A 103 4.29 5.34 -14.89
N SER A 104 4.48 6.17 -15.91
CA SER A 104 5.80 6.40 -16.51
C SER A 104 6.80 6.99 -15.50
N ALA A 105 6.39 8.00 -14.73
CA ALA A 105 7.26 8.60 -13.70
C ALA A 105 7.63 7.60 -12.59
N VAL A 106 6.69 6.76 -12.15
CA VAL A 106 6.95 5.68 -11.17
C VAL A 106 7.93 4.65 -11.74
N ALA A 107 7.72 4.20 -12.97
CA ALA A 107 8.62 3.25 -13.63
C ALA A 107 10.06 3.79 -13.71
N GLN A 108 10.21 5.07 -14.06
CA GLN A 108 11.50 5.74 -14.10
C GLN A 108 12.15 5.81 -12.70
N ALA A 109 11.40 6.21 -11.68
CA ALA A 109 11.91 6.30 -10.31
C ALA A 109 12.37 4.94 -9.77
N VAL A 110 11.59 3.88 -9.99
CA VAL A 110 11.95 2.51 -9.60
C VAL A 110 13.22 2.07 -10.34
N SER A 111 13.30 2.30 -11.64
CA SER A 111 14.46 1.93 -12.45
C SER A 111 15.73 2.68 -12.04
N THR A 112 15.59 3.92 -11.57
CA THR A 112 16.73 4.76 -11.16
C THR A 112 17.23 4.43 -9.75
N HIS A 113 16.32 4.12 -8.82
CA HIS A 113 16.68 4.04 -7.40
C HIS A 113 16.64 2.63 -6.81
N LEU A 114 15.96 1.69 -7.45
CA LEU A 114 15.80 0.32 -6.95
C LEU A 114 16.42 -0.74 -7.86
N ALA A 115 16.80 -0.38 -9.09
CA ALA A 115 17.53 -1.28 -9.97
C ALA A 115 19.02 -1.36 -9.55
N PRO A 116 19.73 -2.44 -9.93
CA PRO A 116 21.18 -2.52 -9.74
C PRO A 116 21.91 -1.28 -10.27
N PRO A 117 23.03 -0.86 -9.67
CA PRO A 117 23.73 0.38 -10.04
C PRO A 117 24.05 0.49 -11.54
N GLU A 118 24.33 -0.63 -12.20
CA GLU A 118 24.62 -0.68 -13.64
C GLU A 118 23.39 -0.37 -14.51
N VAL A 119 22.18 -0.58 -13.97
CA VAL A 119 20.89 -0.29 -14.60
C VAL A 119 20.48 1.15 -14.33
N ALA A 120 20.70 1.64 -13.11
CA ALA A 120 20.41 3.03 -12.72
C ALA A 120 21.20 4.05 -13.56
N VAL A 121 22.49 3.80 -13.81
CA VAL A 121 23.34 4.67 -14.66
C VAL A 121 22.80 4.74 -16.09
N LYS A 122 22.37 3.61 -16.67
CA LYS A 122 21.78 3.58 -18.02
C LYS A 122 20.42 4.27 -18.10
N ALA A 123 19.63 4.23 -17.03
CA ALA A 123 18.34 4.92 -16.95
C ALA A 123 18.49 6.45 -16.87
N LEU A 124 19.59 6.95 -16.28
CA LEU A 124 19.91 8.37 -16.21
C LEU A 124 20.51 8.94 -17.50
N GLU A 125 21.20 8.11 -18.29
CA GLU A 125 21.80 8.49 -19.58
C GLU A 125 20.79 8.41 -20.75
N ALA A 126 19.72 7.64 -20.59
CA ALA A 126 18.61 7.55 -21.52
C ALA A 126 17.76 8.84 -21.46
N SER A 127 17.56 9.52 -22.60
CA SER A 127 16.58 10.62 -22.69
C SER A 127 15.18 10.10 -22.29
N ALA A 128 14.28 11.00 -21.89
CA ALA A 128 12.92 10.68 -21.43
C ALA A 128 12.10 9.78 -22.39
N GLU A 129 12.52 9.64 -23.66
CA GLU A 129 11.94 8.75 -24.67
C GLU A 129 12.43 7.28 -24.57
N THR A 130 13.41 6.98 -23.71
CA THR A 130 14.06 5.64 -23.61
C THR A 130 14.04 5.03 -22.21
N ALA A 131 13.37 5.66 -21.24
CA ALA A 131 13.25 5.22 -19.85
C ALA A 131 12.38 3.95 -19.64
N ASP A 132 11.92 3.30 -20.71
CA ASP A 132 11.16 2.03 -20.68
C ASP A 132 12.02 0.78 -20.41
N GLN A 133 13.32 0.93 -20.24
CA GLN A 133 14.23 -0.20 -20.32
C GLN A 133 14.67 -0.63 -18.93
N TYR A 134 14.10 -1.71 -18.41
CA TYR A 134 14.86 -2.92 -18.03
C TYR A 134 14.01 -3.99 -17.34
N ILE A 135 12.90 -3.65 -16.67
CA ILE A 135 11.94 -4.67 -16.18
C ILE A 135 11.16 -5.32 -17.34
N LEU A 136 11.12 -4.67 -18.50
CA LEU A 136 10.19 -5.00 -19.60
C LEU A 136 10.88 -5.44 -20.90
N LYS A 137 12.21 -5.55 -20.88
CA LYS A 137 13.03 -5.67 -22.09
C LYS A 137 12.98 -7.07 -22.73
N GLU A 138 12.67 -8.11 -21.95
CA GLU A 138 12.54 -9.47 -22.49
C GLU A 138 11.18 -9.69 -23.19
N GLU A 139 10.15 -8.88 -22.92
CA GLU A 139 8.80 -9.09 -23.47
C GLU A 139 8.13 -7.88 -24.15
N LYS A 140 8.82 -6.73 -24.35
CA LYS A 140 8.24 -5.49 -24.91
C LYS A 140 7.01 -4.97 -24.16
N MET A 141 6.96 -5.17 -22.84
CA MET A 141 5.88 -4.59 -22.05
C MET A 141 6.13 -3.09 -21.82
N SER A 142 5.07 -2.29 -21.69
CA SER A 142 5.16 -0.88 -21.29
C SER A 142 4.83 -0.73 -19.79
N PRO A 143 5.17 0.39 -19.13
CA PRO A 143 4.69 0.68 -17.78
C PRO A 143 3.17 0.55 -17.63
N GLN A 144 2.44 0.72 -18.74
CA GLN A 144 0.99 0.57 -18.73
C GLN A 144 0.52 -0.86 -18.54
N ASP A 145 1.29 -1.82 -19.06
CA ASP A 145 0.93 -3.23 -19.07
C ASP A 145 1.25 -3.92 -17.74
N VAL A 146 2.21 -3.39 -16.97
CA VAL A 146 2.73 -4.06 -15.77
C VAL A 146 2.47 -3.34 -14.45
N LEU A 147 2.22 -2.02 -14.47
CA LEU A 147 1.98 -1.27 -13.23
C LEU A 147 0.49 -1.17 -12.95
N CYS A 148 0.10 -1.56 -11.73
CA CYS A 148 -1.22 -1.31 -11.17
C CYS A 148 -1.08 -0.35 -9.99
N VAL A 149 -1.78 0.79 -10.06
CA VAL A 149 -1.79 1.79 -8.99
C VAL A 149 -2.80 1.39 -7.93
N THR A 150 -2.38 1.37 -6.68
CA THR A 150 -3.22 1.00 -5.52
C THR A 150 -3.09 2.04 -4.42
N ASN A 151 -4.04 2.05 -3.48
CA ASN A 151 -4.00 2.94 -2.33
C ASN A 151 -3.04 2.42 -1.23
N GLY A 152 -1.77 2.31 -1.59
CA GLY A 152 -0.70 1.81 -0.72
C GLY A 152 -0.52 0.30 -0.74
N CYS A 153 0.56 -0.17 -0.10
CA CYS A 153 1.01 -1.56 -0.19
C CYS A 153 0.05 -2.56 0.46
N GLY A 154 -0.72 -2.17 1.49
CA GLY A 154 -1.73 -3.05 2.09
C GLY A 154 -2.84 -3.43 1.10
N SER A 155 -3.33 -2.45 0.32
CA SER A 155 -4.29 -2.72 -0.76
C SER A 155 -3.69 -3.57 -1.87
N ALA A 156 -2.42 -3.34 -2.24
CA ALA A 156 -1.73 -4.19 -3.21
C ALA A 156 -1.65 -5.65 -2.74
N MET A 157 -1.24 -5.89 -1.49
CA MET A 157 -1.17 -7.24 -0.92
C MET A 157 -2.54 -7.92 -0.84
N ASN A 158 -3.59 -7.18 -0.45
CA ASN A 158 -4.95 -7.70 -0.44
C ASN A 158 -5.43 -8.06 -1.86
N MET A 159 -5.20 -7.20 -2.85
CA MET A 159 -5.53 -7.49 -4.26
C MET A 159 -4.79 -8.72 -4.78
N ILE A 160 -3.48 -8.84 -4.51
CA ILE A 160 -2.69 -10.02 -4.89
C ILE A 160 -3.31 -11.29 -4.29
N SER A 161 -3.78 -11.25 -3.04
CA SER A 161 -4.43 -12.39 -2.40
C SER A 161 -5.71 -12.82 -3.12
N PHE A 162 -6.49 -11.87 -3.65
CA PHE A 162 -7.69 -12.17 -4.45
C PHE A 162 -7.38 -12.64 -5.87
N CYS A 163 -6.29 -12.15 -6.47
CA CYS A 163 -5.90 -12.53 -7.83
C CYS A 163 -5.28 -13.92 -7.89
N LEU A 164 -4.54 -14.32 -6.84
CA LEU A 164 -3.75 -15.55 -6.84
C LEU A 164 -4.31 -16.65 -5.93
N GLY A 165 -5.21 -16.32 -5.00
CA GLY A 165 -5.85 -17.29 -4.10
C GLY A 165 -7.31 -17.52 -4.45
N GLU A 166 -7.77 -18.76 -4.28
CA GLU A 166 -9.18 -19.15 -4.43
C GLU A 166 -10.05 -18.70 -3.24
N GLY A 167 -9.42 -18.37 -2.11
CA GLY A 167 -10.10 -17.93 -0.88
C GLY A 167 -10.91 -19.04 -0.18
N ASP A 168 -10.71 -20.30 -0.57
CA ASP A 168 -11.33 -21.48 0.05
C ASP A 168 -10.63 -21.92 1.35
N GLY A 169 -9.52 -21.25 1.71
CA GLY A 169 -8.70 -21.53 2.88
C GLY A 169 -7.65 -22.62 2.69
N LYS A 170 -7.48 -23.15 1.46
CA LYS A 170 -6.43 -24.13 1.13
C LYS A 170 -5.17 -23.45 0.60
N ASP A 171 -5.31 -22.31 -0.07
CA ASP A 171 -4.17 -21.54 -0.55
C ASP A 171 -3.45 -20.79 0.57
N CYS A 172 -2.14 -20.60 0.37
CA CYS A 172 -1.32 -19.88 1.33
C CYS A 172 -0.28 -18.97 0.66
N PHE A 173 0.02 -17.86 1.34
CA PHE A 173 1.14 -16.99 1.04
C PHE A 173 2.33 -17.39 1.90
N ILE A 174 3.42 -17.85 1.27
CA ILE A 174 4.61 -18.31 1.97
C ILE A 174 5.60 -17.15 2.09
N THR A 175 6.12 -16.90 3.28
CA THR A 175 7.13 -15.86 3.53
C THR A 175 8.17 -16.29 4.58
N THR A 176 9.19 -15.45 4.76
CA THR A 176 10.28 -15.68 5.73
C THR A 176 9.92 -15.14 7.11
N SER A 177 10.64 -15.56 8.15
CA SER A 177 10.53 -15.05 9.52
C SER A 177 11.88 -14.53 10.00
N PRO A 178 11.94 -13.36 10.67
CA PRO A 178 10.79 -12.52 11.07
C PRO A 178 10.14 -11.79 9.88
N ALA A 179 8.81 -11.65 9.93
CA ALA A 179 8.01 -11.05 8.88
C ALA A 179 7.36 -9.73 9.32
N TYR A 180 6.95 -8.92 8.35
CA TYR A 180 6.03 -7.83 8.59
C TYR A 180 4.68 -8.38 9.08
N PRO A 181 4.24 -8.04 10.31
CA PRO A 181 3.12 -8.73 10.96
C PRO A 181 1.77 -8.50 10.27
N VAL A 182 1.62 -7.40 9.53
CA VAL A 182 0.34 -7.05 8.88
C VAL A 182 0.07 -7.91 7.65
N PHE A 183 1.05 -8.63 7.09
CA PHE A 183 0.81 -9.56 5.97
C PHE A 183 -0.30 -10.56 6.28
N ALA A 184 -0.37 -11.05 7.53
CA ALA A 184 -1.42 -11.96 7.96
C ALA A 184 -2.82 -11.32 7.82
N THR A 185 -2.93 -10.04 8.15
CA THR A 185 -4.20 -9.30 8.03
C THR A 185 -4.49 -8.96 6.57
N ASP A 186 -3.51 -8.43 5.83
CA ASP A 186 -3.68 -8.00 4.43
C ASP A 186 -4.11 -9.15 3.52
N CYS A 187 -3.60 -10.37 3.72
CA CYS A 187 -3.96 -11.52 2.89
C CYS A 187 -5.16 -12.33 3.43
N ALA A 188 -5.30 -12.48 4.75
CA ALA A 188 -6.27 -13.43 5.31
C ALA A 188 -7.61 -12.82 5.69
N LEU A 189 -7.68 -11.50 5.91
CA LEU A 189 -8.89 -10.89 6.45
C LEU A 189 -10.03 -10.94 5.44
N GLU A 190 -9.76 -10.50 4.20
CA GLU A 190 -10.74 -10.48 3.12
C GLU A 190 -10.52 -11.58 2.09
N GLY A 191 -9.28 -11.79 1.66
CA GLY A 191 -8.89 -12.82 0.68
C GLY A 191 -8.95 -14.26 1.22
N ASN A 192 -9.00 -14.45 2.55
CA ASN A 192 -8.96 -15.76 3.19
C ASN A 192 -7.75 -16.63 2.78
N VAL A 193 -6.63 -16.00 2.42
CA VAL A 193 -5.36 -16.64 2.11
C VAL A 193 -4.47 -16.65 3.36
N VAL A 194 -4.06 -17.83 3.80
CA VAL A 194 -3.29 -17.97 5.05
C VAL A 194 -1.83 -17.62 4.81
N VAL A 195 -1.23 -16.82 5.69
CA VAL A 195 0.23 -16.57 5.65
C VAL A 195 0.98 -17.67 6.40
N LYS A 196 1.96 -18.29 5.76
CA LYS A 196 2.83 -19.33 6.32
C LYS A 196 4.28 -18.86 6.35
N TYR A 197 4.90 -18.95 7.53
CA TYR A 197 6.28 -18.54 7.76
C TYR A 197 7.21 -19.76 7.64
N ALA A 198 7.65 -20.09 6.41
CA ALA A 198 8.37 -21.33 6.11
C ALA A 198 9.90 -21.21 6.19
N VAL A 199 10.44 -20.00 6.14
CA VAL A 199 11.90 -19.78 6.14
C VAL A 199 12.28 -19.00 7.39
N LYS A 200 12.87 -19.68 8.39
CA LYS A 200 13.47 -18.99 9.53
C LYS A 200 14.86 -18.54 9.10
N THR A 201 15.04 -17.26 8.82
CA THR A 201 16.37 -16.71 8.55
C THR A 201 17.00 -16.31 9.86
N SER A 202 17.95 -17.11 10.34
CA SER A 202 18.90 -16.72 11.39
C SER A 202 20.29 -16.57 10.78
N ALA A 203 21.16 -15.80 11.41
CA ALA A 203 22.56 -15.68 10.99
C ALA A 203 23.28 -17.05 10.94
N ASP A 204 22.78 -18.03 11.71
CA ASP A 204 23.38 -19.36 11.87
C ASP A 204 22.77 -20.43 10.92
N ASP A 205 21.59 -20.19 10.33
CA ASP A 205 20.81 -21.21 9.60
C ASP A 205 21.01 -21.23 8.06
N GLU A 206 21.87 -20.37 7.49
CA GLU A 206 22.24 -20.37 6.05
C GLU A 206 21.04 -20.47 5.06
N PHE A 207 19.97 -19.70 5.25
CA PHE A 207 18.79 -19.69 4.36
C PHE A 207 18.11 -21.07 4.14
N LYS A 208 18.18 -21.99 5.10
CA LYS A 208 17.52 -23.31 4.95
C LYS A 208 15.99 -23.18 5.05
N ILE A 209 15.29 -23.54 3.97
CA ILE A 209 13.83 -23.67 3.94
C ILE A 209 13.45 -24.90 4.77
N LYS A 210 12.65 -24.72 5.83
CA LYS A 210 12.12 -25.82 6.66
C LYS A 210 10.63 -25.95 6.32
N LEU A 211 10.32 -26.78 5.33
CA LEU A 211 8.95 -27.12 4.93
C LEU A 211 8.33 -28.13 5.90
#